data_AF-A0A8T3M3G6-F1
#
_entry.id   AF-A0A8T3M3G6-F1
#
_cell.length_a   1.000
_cell.length_b   1.000
_cell.length_c   1.000
_cell.angle_alpha   90.00
_cell.angle_beta   90.00
_cell.angle_gamma   90.00
#
_symmetry.space_group_name_H-M   'P 1'
#
loop_
_entity.id
_entity.type
_entity.pdbx_description
1 polymer ?
#
loop_
_entity_poly.entity_id
_entity_poly.type
_entity_poly.pdbx_seq_one_letter_code
_entity_poly.pdbx_strand_id
1 'polypeptide(L)'
;MALKLLGVKRDELLAMGPGSFSVEPPDAEASRALREAWQGSGAPDIGGETTIMRGDGTKARLRFVITVRDDGSYLAMIESASGELDRPASIFTLGDVLSKWRAAERRMDALEVGGEEWQAVQSEIASLRDRYQKAFAARARAEKPTN
;
A
#
# COMPACT_ATOMS: atom_id res chain seq x y z
N MET A 1 -12.54 4.83 -13.73
CA MET A 1 -12.30 3.65 -12.88
C MET A 1 -11.79 4.00 -11.47
N ALA A 2 -11.04 5.10 -11.23
CA ALA A 2 -10.69 5.56 -9.87
C ALA A 2 -11.80 6.38 -9.17
N LEU A 3 -12.54 7.23 -9.91
CA LEU A 3 -13.63 8.04 -9.35
C LEU A 3 -14.76 7.21 -8.71
N LYS A 4 -15.10 6.07 -9.33
CA LYS A 4 -16.08 5.10 -8.79
C LYS A 4 -15.63 4.51 -7.44
N LEU A 5 -14.32 4.36 -7.24
CA LEU A 5 -13.74 3.84 -6.00
C LEU A 5 -13.88 4.84 -4.85
N LEU A 6 -13.80 6.12 -5.16
CA LEU A 6 -13.94 7.24 -4.23
C LEU A 6 -15.41 7.65 -3.99
N GLY A 7 -16.33 7.16 -4.83
CA GLY A 7 -17.75 7.49 -4.75
C GLY A 7 -18.07 8.92 -5.17
N VAL A 8 -17.22 9.56 -5.99
CA VAL A 8 -17.37 10.96 -6.40
C VAL A 8 -17.25 11.13 -7.92
N LYS A 9 -17.78 12.24 -8.44
CA LYS A 9 -17.53 12.70 -9.81
C LYS A 9 -16.22 13.49 -9.90
N ARG A 10 -15.75 13.72 -11.12
CA ARG A 10 -14.51 14.47 -11.38
C ARG A 10 -14.56 15.89 -10.84
N ASP A 11 -15.65 16.60 -11.09
CA ASP A 11 -15.79 18.00 -10.71
C ASP A 11 -15.88 18.14 -9.18
N GLU A 12 -16.55 17.18 -8.53
CA GLU A 12 -16.60 17.06 -7.07
C GLU A 12 -15.19 16.82 -6.50
N LEU A 13 -14.42 15.91 -7.11
CA LEU A 13 -13.03 15.65 -6.70
C LEU A 13 -12.12 16.88 -6.84
N LEU A 14 -12.28 17.66 -7.91
CA LEU A 14 -11.49 18.89 -8.13
C LEU A 14 -11.87 20.02 -7.16
N ALA A 15 -13.12 20.05 -6.70
CA ALA A 15 -13.60 21.01 -5.71
C ALA A 15 -13.26 20.61 -4.26
N MET A 16 -12.89 19.35 -4.02
CA MET A 16 -12.54 18.84 -2.69
C MET A 16 -11.15 19.31 -2.25
N GLY A 17 -11.05 19.68 -0.97
CA GLY A 17 -9.78 20.04 -0.34
C GLY A 17 -8.91 18.83 -0.01
N PRO A 18 -7.61 19.03 0.24
CA PRO A 18 -6.75 17.99 0.79
C PRO A 18 -7.36 17.39 2.07
N GLY A 19 -7.45 16.06 2.13
CA GLY A 19 -7.97 15.35 3.31
C GLY A 19 -9.46 15.00 3.27
N SER A 20 -10.21 15.35 2.22
CA SER A 20 -11.64 15.02 2.10
C SER A 20 -11.98 13.51 2.07
N PHE A 21 -10.98 12.65 1.92
CA PHE A 21 -11.12 11.17 2.00
C PHE A 21 -10.33 10.56 3.16
N SER A 22 -9.73 11.39 4.02
CA SER A 22 -8.97 10.92 5.17
C SER A 22 -9.90 10.32 6.22
N VAL A 23 -9.43 9.28 6.91
CA VAL A 23 -10.07 8.80 8.12
C VAL A 23 -9.83 9.84 9.20
N GLU A 24 -10.90 10.46 9.70
CA GLU A 24 -10.80 11.46 10.75
C GLU A 24 -10.70 10.86 12.16
N PRO A 25 -9.90 11.48 13.05
CA PRO A 25 -8.94 12.55 12.74
C PRO A 25 -7.61 11.95 12.27
N PRO A 26 -7.05 12.39 11.12
CA PRO A 26 -5.64 12.12 10.84
C PRO A 26 -4.81 12.95 11.81
N ASP A 27 -3.93 12.30 12.58
CA ASP A 27 -2.90 12.99 13.34
C ASP A 27 -2.00 13.75 12.34
N ALA A 28 -2.13 15.08 12.34
CA ALA A 28 -1.42 15.97 11.43
C ALA A 28 0.10 15.93 11.67
N GLU A 29 0.51 15.72 12.92
CA GLU A 29 1.92 15.60 13.30
C GLU A 29 2.48 14.27 12.80
N ALA A 30 1.75 13.17 13.00
CA ALA A 30 2.13 11.86 12.45
C ALA A 30 2.20 11.87 10.92
N SER A 31 1.26 12.54 10.26
CA SER A 31 1.24 12.67 8.80
C SER A 31 2.43 13.47 8.26
N ARG A 32 2.84 14.52 8.98
CA ARG A 32 4.03 15.31 8.66
C ARG A 32 5.31 14.51 8.91
N ALA A 33 5.43 13.87 10.07
CA ALA A 33 6.59 13.06 10.43
C ALA A 33 6.80 11.89 9.45
N LEU A 34 5.71 11.23 9.03
CA LEU A 34 5.77 10.20 7.99
C LEU A 34 6.28 10.76 6.67
N ARG A 35 5.78 11.93 6.24
CA ARG A 35 6.21 12.57 5.00
C ARG A 35 7.68 12.95 5.04
N GLU A 36 8.13 13.57 6.13
CA GLU A 36 9.52 14.00 6.31
C GLU A 36 10.47 12.81 6.36
N ALA A 37 10.14 11.75 7.10
CA ALA A 37 10.94 10.53 7.15
C ALA A 37 10.99 9.81 5.78
N TRP A 38 9.86 9.77 5.08
CA TRP A 38 9.78 9.17 3.75
C TRP A 38 10.62 9.95 2.72
N GLN A 39 10.51 11.28 2.69
CA GLN A 39 11.34 12.11 1.82
C GLN A 39 12.83 12.04 2.20
N GLY A 40 13.15 12.06 3.49
CA GLY A 40 14.52 11.96 3.99
C GLY A 40 15.21 10.63 3.70
N SER A 41 14.44 9.55 3.45
CA SER A 41 14.97 8.24 3.05
C SER A 41 15.14 8.06 1.53
N GLY A 42 15.00 9.14 0.76
CA GLY A 42 15.08 9.11 -0.71
C GLY A 42 13.77 8.71 -1.38
N ALA A 43 12.65 8.82 -0.65
CA ALA A 43 11.29 8.54 -1.14
C ALA A 43 11.15 7.16 -1.82
N PRO A 44 11.48 6.07 -1.11
CA PRO A 44 11.34 4.72 -1.65
C PRO A 44 9.88 4.42 -2.02
N ASP A 45 9.67 3.50 -2.95
CA ASP A 45 8.32 3.03 -3.27
C ASP A 45 7.62 2.49 -2.01
N ILE A 46 6.44 3.04 -1.71
CA ILE A 46 5.61 2.62 -0.58
C ILE A 46 4.34 1.94 -1.09
N GLY A 47 3.95 0.88 -0.42
CA GLY A 47 2.69 0.18 -0.65
C GLY A 47 1.95 -0.01 0.65
N GLY A 48 0.66 -0.28 0.56
CA GLY A 48 -0.15 -0.48 1.74
C GLY A 48 -1.59 -0.86 1.47
N GLU A 49 -2.27 -1.22 2.55
CA GLU A 49 -3.72 -1.33 2.56
C GLU A 49 -4.27 -0.45 3.67
N THR A 50 -5.31 0.31 3.35
CA THR A 50 -5.97 1.20 4.31
C THR A 50 -7.47 1.22 4.06
N THR A 51 -8.23 1.69 5.03
CA THR A 51 -9.65 1.97 4.87
C THR A 51 -9.80 3.47 4.72
N ILE A 52 -10.62 3.92 3.77
CA ILE A 52 -11.00 5.33 3.63
C ILE A 52 -12.49 5.50 3.84
N MET A 53 -12.89 6.73 4.16
CA MET A 53 -14.27 7.19 4.00
C MET A 53 -14.44 7.70 2.58
N ARG A 54 -15.46 7.21 1.87
CA ARG A 54 -15.86 7.71 0.55
C ARG A 54 -16.68 8.98 0.69
N GLY A 55 -16.83 9.70 -0.43
CA GLY A 55 -17.67 10.91 -0.49
C GLY A 55 -19.16 10.65 -0.21
N ASP A 56 -19.62 9.40 -0.37
CA ASP A 56 -20.98 8.95 -0.04
C ASP A 56 -21.16 8.56 1.44
N GLY A 57 -20.13 8.71 2.28
CA GLY A 57 -20.15 8.34 3.69
C GLY A 57 -19.94 6.85 3.97
N THR A 58 -19.67 6.03 2.96
CA THR A 58 -19.36 4.60 3.16
C THR A 58 -17.86 4.35 3.35
N LYS A 59 -17.51 3.32 4.13
CA LYS A 59 -16.13 2.86 4.29
C LYS A 59 -15.73 1.98 3.10
N ALA A 60 -14.51 2.14 2.61
CA ALA A 60 -13.94 1.28 1.58
C ALA A 60 -12.51 0.88 1.90
N ARG A 61 -12.23 -0.43 1.82
CA ARG A 61 -10.86 -0.94 1.93
C ARG A 61 -10.16 -0.81 0.59
N LEU A 62 -8.97 -0.22 0.62
CA LEU A 62 -8.16 0.07 -0.53
C LEU A 62 -6.77 -0.52 -0.37
N ARG A 63 -6.18 -0.90 -1.49
CA ARG A 63 -4.74 -1.12 -1.65
C ARG A 63 -4.17 0.06 -2.40
N PHE A 64 -3.01 0.54 -1.97
CA PHE A 64 -2.30 1.60 -2.65
C PHE A 64 -0.82 1.27 -2.86
N VAL A 65 -0.25 1.89 -3.88
CA VAL A 65 1.19 1.96 -4.14
C VAL A 65 1.51 3.38 -4.58
N ILE A 66 2.55 3.96 -4.01
CA ILE A 66 3.05 5.29 -4.35
C ILE A 66 4.51 5.14 -4.77
N THR A 67 4.80 5.62 -5.98
CA THR A 67 6.13 5.64 -6.59
C THR A 67 6.48 7.06 -6.96
N VAL A 68 7.76 7.43 -6.79
CA VAL A 68 8.30 8.70 -7.27
C VAL A 68 8.71 8.55 -8.73
N ARG A 69 8.36 9.55 -9.54
CA ARG A 69 8.75 9.65 -10.95
C ARG A 69 10.02 10.49 -11.09
N ASP A 70 10.70 10.34 -12.23
CA ASP A 70 11.94 11.07 -12.54
C ASP A 70 11.77 12.60 -12.53
N ASP A 71 10.55 13.11 -12.76
CA ASP A 71 10.21 14.53 -12.70
C ASP A 71 9.92 15.05 -11.27
N GLY A 72 10.10 14.21 -10.26
CA GLY A 72 9.79 14.51 -8.86
C GLY A 72 8.29 14.46 -8.53
N SER A 73 7.43 14.13 -9.49
CA SER A 73 6.00 13.90 -9.24
C SER A 73 5.76 12.51 -8.65
N TYR A 74 4.58 12.32 -8.06
CA TYR A 74 4.19 11.04 -7.47
C TYR A 74 3.15 10.34 -8.33
N LEU A 75 3.33 9.04 -8.53
CA LEU A 75 2.33 8.15 -9.09
C LEU A 75 1.68 7.36 -7.98
N ALA A 76 0.41 7.65 -7.69
CA ALA A 76 -0.41 6.87 -6.76
C ALA A 76 -1.34 5.94 -7.53
N MET A 77 -1.26 4.65 -7.24
CA MET A 77 -2.19 3.64 -7.72
C MET A 77 -3.05 3.18 -6.58
N ILE A 78 -4.36 3.12 -6.81
CA ILE A 78 -5.34 2.80 -5.79
C ILE A 78 -6.33 1.79 -6.37
N GLU A 79 -6.48 0.67 -5.69
CA GLU A 79 -7.39 -0.41 -6.07
C GLU A 79 -8.27 -0.81 -4.88
N SER A 80 -9.46 -1.36 -5.15
CA SER A 80 -10.26 -2.00 -4.09
C SER A 80 -9.48 -3.16 -3.49
N ALA A 81 -9.51 -3.27 -2.17
CA ALA A 81 -9.01 -4.44 -1.47
C ALA A 81 -10.17 -5.17 -0.78
N SER A 82 -10.09 -6.49 -0.74
CA SER A 82 -10.98 -7.33 0.06
C SER A 82 -10.45 -7.38 1.50
N GLY A 83 -11.34 -7.28 2.48
CA GLY A 83 -10.98 -7.38 3.90
C GLY A 83 -11.92 -6.61 4.80
N GLU A 84 -11.73 -6.80 6.11
CA GLU A 84 -12.47 -6.08 7.14
C GLU A 84 -12.17 -4.59 7.08
N LEU A 85 -13.22 -3.77 7.18
CA LEU A 85 -13.12 -2.31 7.10
C LEU A 85 -12.41 -1.72 8.32
N ASP A 86 -12.44 -2.40 9.46
CA ASP A 86 -11.81 -1.94 10.71
C ASP A 86 -10.40 -2.52 10.91
N ARG A 87 -9.88 -3.28 9.94
CA ARG A 87 -8.48 -3.74 9.97
C ARG A 87 -7.55 -2.52 9.98
N PRO A 88 -6.52 -2.47 10.84
CA PRO A 88 -5.55 -1.37 10.86
C PRO A 88 -4.92 -1.12 9.48
N ALA A 89 -4.53 0.12 9.22
CA ALA A 89 -3.76 0.44 8.03
C ALA A 89 -2.40 -0.28 8.08
N SER A 90 -1.94 -0.77 6.94
CA SER A 90 -0.60 -1.32 6.78
C SER A 90 0.15 -0.51 5.75
N ILE A 91 1.36 -0.10 6.09
CA ILE A 91 2.28 0.62 5.21
C ILE A 91 3.60 -0.14 5.23
N PHE A 92 4.18 -0.34 4.06
CA PHE A 92 5.47 -0.99 3.89
C PHE A 92 6.23 -0.35 2.71
N THR A 93 7.56 -0.34 2.78
CA THR A 93 8.36 -0.07 1.58
C THR A 93 8.52 -1.38 0.79
N LEU A 94 8.62 -1.29 -0.54
CA LEU A 94 8.90 -2.50 -1.35
C LEU A 94 10.28 -3.10 -0.99
N GLY A 95 11.25 -2.25 -0.63
CA GLY A 95 12.56 -2.66 -0.15
C GLY A 95 12.51 -3.49 1.14
N ASP A 96 11.66 -3.10 2.09
CA ASP A 96 11.47 -3.85 3.35
C ASP A 96 10.82 -5.21 3.11
N VAL A 97 9.81 -5.27 2.22
CA VAL A 97 9.15 -6.53 1.88
C VAL A 97 10.14 -7.51 1.24
N LEU A 98 10.96 -7.04 0.30
CA LEU A 98 12.02 -7.85 -0.30
C LEU A 98 13.05 -8.30 0.72
N SER A 99 13.52 -7.40 1.57
CA SER A 99 14.54 -7.70 2.59
C SER A 99 14.03 -8.75 3.59
N LYS A 100 12.79 -8.59 4.07
CA LYS A 100 12.14 -9.55 4.96
C LYS A 100 11.90 -10.89 4.28
N TRP A 101 11.50 -10.88 3.01
CA TRP A 101 11.32 -12.12 2.24
C TRP A 101 12.63 -12.89 2.13
N ARG A 102 13.73 -12.23 1.73
CA ARG A 102 15.05 -12.88 1.65
C ARG A 102 15.55 -13.37 3.01
N ALA A 103 15.25 -12.65 4.10
CA ALA A 103 15.56 -13.11 5.45
C ALA A 103 14.75 -14.35 5.84
N ALA A 104 13.46 -14.38 5.51
CA ALA A 104 12.59 -15.53 5.79
C ALA A 104 13.01 -16.78 5.00
N GLU A 105 13.40 -16.63 3.72
CA GLU A 105 13.96 -17.72 2.91
C GLU A 105 15.22 -18.31 3.57
N ARG A 106 16.18 -17.47 3.95
CA ARG A 106 17.40 -17.92 4.64
C ARG A 106 17.12 -18.62 5.97
N ARG A 107 16.12 -18.15 6.72
CA ARG A 107 15.72 -18.80 7.97
C ARG A 107 15.11 -20.17 7.70
N MET A 108 14.30 -20.30 6.65
CA MET A 108 13.66 -21.56 6.27
C MET A 108 14.70 -22.66 5.96
N ASP A 109 15.83 -22.30 5.36
CA ASP A 109 16.93 -23.24 5.08
C ASP A 109 17.57 -23.85 6.34
N ALA A 110 17.40 -23.19 7.50
CA ALA A 110 17.93 -23.65 8.78
C ALA A 110 16.90 -24.43 9.62
N LEU A 111 15.66 -24.58 9.16
CA LEU A 111 14.57 -25.22 9.90
C LEU A 111 14.34 -26.67 9.46
N GLU A 112 13.88 -27.50 10.40
CA GLU A 112 13.45 -28.85 10.10
C GLU A 112 12.19 -28.85 9.23
N VAL A 113 12.23 -29.58 8.12
CA VAL A 113 11.12 -29.64 7.17
C VAL A 113 9.88 -30.28 7.83
N GLY A 114 8.75 -29.57 7.75
CA GLY A 114 7.46 -30.06 8.22
C GLY A 114 7.12 -29.71 9.67
N GLY A 115 8.08 -29.17 10.44
CA GLY A 115 7.83 -28.65 11.78
C GLY A 115 6.92 -27.41 11.79
N GLU A 116 6.33 -27.09 12.95
CA GLU A 116 5.43 -25.93 13.11
C GLU A 116 6.12 -24.62 12.71
N GLU A 117 7.38 -24.44 13.10
CA GLU A 117 8.16 -23.26 12.74
C GLU A 117 8.39 -23.17 11.22
N TRP A 118 8.69 -24.29 10.56
CA TRP A 118 8.85 -24.34 9.11
C TRP A 118 7.56 -23.95 8.36
N GLN A 119 6.41 -24.42 8.84
CA GLN A 119 5.10 -24.05 8.27
C GLN A 119 4.77 -22.56 8.50
N ALA A 120 5.13 -22.02 9.67
CA ALA A 120 4.96 -20.61 9.98
C ALA A 120 5.82 -19.74 9.04
N VAL A 121 7.10 -20.08 8.84
CA VAL A 121 7.99 -19.36 7.91
C VAL A 121 7.50 -19.48 6.47
N GLN A 122 7.00 -20.65 6.06
CA GLN A 122 6.43 -20.84 4.73
C GLN A 122 5.22 -19.92 4.49
N SER A 123 4.35 -19.79 5.50
CA SER A 123 3.18 -18.90 5.45
C SER A 123 3.60 -17.43 5.40
N GLU A 124 4.65 -17.06 6.13
CA GLU A 124 5.25 -15.72 6.09
C GLU A 124 5.80 -15.38 4.70
N ILE A 125 6.59 -16.30 4.11
CA ILE A 125 7.13 -16.15 2.74
C ILE A 125 5.99 -15.98 1.73
N ALA A 126 4.93 -16.80 1.84
CA ALA A 126 3.77 -16.69 0.96
C ALA A 126 3.10 -15.31 1.08
N SER A 127 2.96 -14.78 2.30
CA SER A 127 2.40 -13.45 2.55
C SER A 127 3.28 -12.33 1.99
N LEU A 128 4.59 -12.39 2.20
CA LEU A 128 5.54 -11.38 1.70
C LEU A 128 5.60 -11.38 0.18
N ARG A 129 5.62 -12.56 -0.44
CA ARG A 129 5.56 -12.72 -1.89
C ARG A 129 4.28 -12.15 -2.47
N ASP A 130 3.12 -12.43 -1.87
CA ASP A 130 1.83 -11.89 -2.30
C ASP A 130 1.81 -10.36 -2.24
N ARG A 131 2.31 -9.76 -1.14
CA ARG A 131 2.43 -8.30 -1.01
C ARG A 131 3.32 -7.71 -2.09
N TYR A 132 4.49 -8.31 -2.33
CA TYR A 132 5.42 -7.86 -3.37
C TYR A 132 4.80 -7.96 -4.77
N GLN A 133 4.19 -9.10 -5.11
CA GLN A 133 3.55 -9.32 -6.40
C GLN A 133 2.38 -8.36 -6.64
N LYS A 134 1.56 -8.10 -5.62
CA LYS A 134 0.46 -7.12 -5.71
C LYS A 134 0.99 -5.71 -5.97
N ALA A 135 2.05 -5.31 -5.26
CA ALA A 135 2.67 -3.99 -5.47
C ALA A 135 3.30 -3.88 -6.88
N PHE A 136 4.01 -4.91 -7.31
CA PHE A 136 4.63 -4.98 -8.63
C PHE A 136 3.58 -5.01 -9.76
N ALA A 137 2.51 -5.78 -9.61
CA ALA A 137 1.42 -5.85 -10.58
C ALA A 137 0.67 -4.52 -10.72
N ALA A 138 0.46 -3.82 -9.60
CA ALA A 138 -0.07 -2.46 -9.64
C ALA A 138 0.86 -1.57 -10.47
N ARG A 139 2.16 -1.54 -10.16
CA ARG A 139 3.17 -0.75 -10.88
C ARG A 139 3.21 -1.06 -12.38
N ALA A 140 3.24 -2.33 -12.76
CA ALA A 140 3.26 -2.72 -14.17
C ALA A 140 2.01 -2.27 -14.95
N ARG A 141 0.85 -2.13 -14.28
CA ARG A 141 -0.36 -1.56 -14.90
C ARG A 141 -0.23 -0.05 -15.11
N ALA A 142 0.48 0.65 -14.24
CA ALA A 142 0.74 2.08 -14.36
C ALA A 142 1.71 2.43 -15.49
N GLU A 143 2.70 1.57 -15.75
CA GLU A 143 3.72 1.78 -16.78
C GLU A 143 3.21 1.44 -18.19
N LYS A 144 2.11 0.68 -18.32
CA LYS A 144 1.49 0.42 -19.63
C LYS A 144 0.77 1.68 -20.13
N PRO A 145 1.14 2.23 -21.30
CA PRO A 145 0.36 3.30 -21.91
C PRO A 145 -1.03 2.74 -22.23
N THR A 146 -2.07 3.36 -21.67
CA THR A 146 -3.43 3.21 -22.20
C THR A 146 -3.42 3.74 -23.64
N ASN A 147 -3.40 2.82 -24.60
CA ASN A 147 -3.78 3.10 -25.98
C ASN A 147 -5.28 3.41 -26.06
#